data_AF-X1LG47-F1
#
_entry.id   AF-X1LG47-F1
#
_cell.length_a   1.000
_cell.length_b   1.000
_cell.length_c   1.000
_cell.angle_alpha   90.00
_cell.angle_beta   90.00
_cell.angle_gamma   90.00
#
_symmetry.space_group_name_H-M   'P 1'
#
loop_
_entity.id
_entity.type
_entity.pdbx_description
1 polymer ?
#
loop_
_entity_poly.entity_id
_entity_poly.type
_entity_poly.pdbx_seq_one_letter_code
_entity_poly.pdbx_strand_id
1 'polypeptide(L)'
;MTENYFEKGDRALSIYEAYGRNPLVFNKVIENYKKGLKLDPDNVFYHYSLGYAYHLMRRLMEASIEYEIMLKLNPPRLASEDDLKLADRYAPRLFVNPKEFFKLKDLV
;
A
#
# COMPACT_ATOMS: atom_id res chain seq x y z
N MET A 1 -6.13 -7.59 27.02
CA MET A 1 -6.27 -7.97 25.59
C MET A 1 -4.89 -7.91 24.97
N THR A 2 -4.40 -9.01 24.41
CA THR A 2 -3.12 -9.06 23.70
C THR A 2 -3.27 -8.34 22.37
N GLU A 3 -2.55 -7.22 22.21
CA GLU A 3 -2.54 -6.39 21.00
C GLU A 3 -2.08 -7.22 19.78
N ASN A 4 -2.86 -7.20 18.71
CA ASN A 4 -2.59 -7.94 17.47
C ASN A 4 -1.40 -7.30 16.72
N TYR A 5 -0.74 -8.04 15.83
CA TYR A 5 0.37 -7.54 15.02
C TYR A 5 -0.02 -6.34 14.14
N PHE A 6 -1.27 -6.26 13.69
CA PHE A 6 -1.78 -5.10 12.97
C PHE A 6 -1.75 -3.83 13.83
N GLU A 7 -2.35 -3.88 15.03
CA GLU A 7 -2.39 -2.77 15.98
C GLU A 7 -0.98 -2.33 16.40
N LYS A 8 -0.07 -3.28 16.62
CA LYS A 8 1.34 -3.00 16.91
C LYS A 8 2.05 -2.29 15.75
N GLY A 9 1.79 -2.74 14.53
CA GLY A 9 2.33 -2.12 13.32
C GLY A 9 1.83 -0.70 13.13
N ASP A 10 0.52 -0.49 13.30
CA ASP A 10 -0.13 0.81 13.11
C ASP A 10 0.28 1.84 14.18
N ARG A 11 0.41 1.38 15.43
CA ARG A 11 0.98 2.20 16.50
C ARG A 11 2.43 2.59 16.22
N ALA A 12 3.25 1.63 15.76
CA ALA A 12 4.64 1.92 15.39
C ALA A 12 4.72 2.89 14.19
N LEU A 13 3.78 2.79 13.25
CA LEU A 13 3.68 3.67 12.09
C LEU A 13 3.30 5.10 12.52
N SER A 14 2.33 5.24 13.41
CA SER A 14 1.94 6.53 14.00
C SER A 14 3.13 7.22 14.70
N ILE A 15 3.92 6.44 15.45
CA ILE A 15 5.16 6.93 16.08
C ILE A 15 6.18 7.32 15.00
N TYR A 16 6.38 6.49 13.98
CA TYR A 16 7.32 6.79 12.90
C TYR A 16 7.00 8.12 12.18
N GLU A 17 5.72 8.38 11.91
CA GLU A 17 5.26 9.63 11.29
C GLU A 17 5.43 10.82 12.24
N ALA A 18 5.07 10.66 13.52
CA ALA A 18 5.17 11.74 14.52
C ALA A 18 6.62 12.14 14.85
N TYR A 19 7.56 11.18 14.88
CA TYR A 19 8.95 11.40 15.27
C TYR A 19 9.92 11.56 14.09
N GLY A 20 9.42 11.97 12.92
CA GLY A 20 10.26 12.42 11.81
C GLY A 20 10.98 11.30 11.05
N ARG A 21 10.35 10.14 10.89
CA ARG A 21 10.81 9.04 10.02
C ARG A 21 12.09 8.33 10.47
N ASN A 22 12.18 8.00 11.77
CA ASN A 22 13.32 7.26 12.31
C ASN A 22 13.43 5.82 11.74
N PRO A 23 14.57 5.44 11.13
CA PRO A 23 14.77 4.10 10.55
C PRO A 23 14.59 2.91 11.52
N LEU A 24 14.90 3.09 12.81
CA LEU A 24 14.73 2.04 13.82
C LEU A 24 13.26 1.73 14.08
N VAL A 25 12.41 2.76 14.11
CA VAL A 25 10.96 2.60 14.30
C VAL A 25 10.36 1.95 13.06
N PHE A 26 10.82 2.35 11.87
CA PHE A 26 10.40 1.76 10.61
C PHE A 26 10.63 0.24 10.53
N ASN A 27 11.80 -0.25 10.99
CA ASN A 27 12.05 -1.69 11.02
C ASN A 27 11.01 -2.44 11.86
N LYS A 28 10.56 -1.85 12.97
CA LYS A 28 9.46 -2.42 13.78
C LYS A 28 8.11 -2.39 13.06
N VAL A 29 7.83 -1.35 12.27
CA VAL A 29 6.61 -1.28 11.44
C VAL A 29 6.58 -2.46 10.47
N ILE A 30 7.64 -2.64 9.69
CA ILE A 30 7.76 -3.76 8.74
C ILE A 30 7.64 -5.10 9.46
N GLU A 31 8.37 -5.27 10.56
CA GLU A 31 8.42 -6.56 11.26
C GLU A 31 7.05 -6.99 11.78
N ASN A 32 6.28 -6.05 12.34
CA ASN A 32 4.93 -6.34 12.82
C ASN A 32 4.00 -6.71 11.67
N TYR A 33 3.97 -5.96 10.56
CA TYR A 33 3.15 -6.32 9.41
C TYR A 33 3.56 -7.65 8.77
N LYS A 34 4.86 -7.93 8.66
CA LYS A 34 5.35 -9.23 8.18
C LYS A 34 4.99 -10.39 9.10
N LYS A 35 4.98 -10.19 10.42
CA LYS A 35 4.49 -11.20 11.37
C LYS A 35 2.99 -11.43 11.21
N GLY A 36 2.22 -10.37 10.96
CA GLY A 36 0.81 -10.46 10.58
C GLY A 36 0.58 -11.30 9.34
N LEU A 37 1.33 -11.02 8.26
CA LEU A 37 1.28 -11.79 7.01
C LEU A 37 1.72 -13.25 7.16
N LYS A 38 2.58 -13.59 8.14
CA LYS A 38 2.89 -15.00 8.42
C LYS A 38 1.70 -15.76 9.00
N LEU A 39 0.77 -15.07 9.67
CA LEU A 39 -0.44 -15.67 10.24
C LEU A 39 -1.59 -15.70 9.22
N ASP A 40 -1.71 -14.61 8.45
CA ASP A 40 -2.74 -14.45 7.43
C ASP A 40 -2.10 -13.88 6.15
N PRO A 41 -1.59 -14.75 5.26
CA PRO A 41 -0.86 -14.33 4.06
C PRO A 41 -1.71 -13.58 3.03
N ASP A 42 -3.02 -13.76 3.06
CA ASP A 42 -3.94 -13.17 2.07
C ASP A 42 -4.67 -11.94 2.63
N ASN A 43 -4.20 -11.40 3.76
CA ASN A 43 -4.81 -10.24 4.37
C ASN A 43 -4.50 -8.96 3.59
N VAL A 44 -5.51 -8.45 2.92
CA VAL A 44 -5.45 -7.24 2.10
C VAL A 44 -4.97 -6.02 2.90
N PHE A 45 -5.35 -5.90 4.18
CA PHE A 45 -4.95 -4.77 5.02
C PHE A 45 -3.47 -4.82 5.37
N TYR A 46 -2.90 -6.00 5.64
CA TYR A 46 -1.47 -6.11 5.90
C TYR A 46 -0.64 -5.76 4.66
N HIS A 47 -1.04 -6.21 3.47
CA HIS A 47 -0.36 -5.83 2.22
C HIS A 47 -0.44 -4.31 1.97
N TYR A 48 -1.61 -3.71 2.15
CA TYR A 48 -1.76 -2.26 2.03
C TYR A 48 -0.86 -1.50 3.01
N SER A 49 -0.91 -1.85 4.30
CA SER A 49 -0.15 -1.17 5.36
C SER A 49 1.36 -1.35 5.20
N LEU A 50 1.81 -2.52 4.74
CA LEU A 50 3.21 -2.77 4.45
C LEU A 50 3.68 -1.98 3.21
N GLY A 51 2.85 -1.93 2.16
CA GLY A 51 3.10 -1.10 0.98
C GLY A 51 3.19 0.40 1.32
N TYR A 52 2.27 0.89 2.16
CA TYR A 52 2.29 2.27 2.65
C TYR A 52 3.54 2.58 3.48
N ALA A 53 3.93 1.66 4.37
CA ALA A 53 5.18 1.81 5.11
C ALA A 53 6.39 1.93 4.17
N TYR A 54 6.51 1.05 3.18
CA TYR A 54 7.58 1.12 2.17
C TYR A 54 7.56 2.44 1.38
N HIS A 55 6.36 2.91 1.00
CA HIS A 55 6.18 4.17 0.29
C HIS A 55 6.73 5.35 1.10
N LEU A 56 6.39 5.45 2.39
CA LEU A 56 6.87 6.52 3.26
C LEU A 56 8.39 6.59 3.39
N MET A 57 9.07 5.47 3.16
CA MET A 57 10.53 5.35 3.16
C MET A 57 11.15 5.50 1.76
N ARG A 58 10.36 5.87 0.75
CA ARG A 58 10.79 5.97 -0.66
C ARG A 58 11.41 4.65 -1.17
N ARG A 59 10.90 3.51 -0.68
CA ARG A 59 11.21 2.17 -1.17
C ARG A 59 10.11 1.76 -2.14
N LEU A 60 10.08 2.42 -3.29
CA LEU A 60 8.91 2.41 -4.16
C LEU A 60 8.73 1.07 -4.87
N MET A 61 9.82 0.33 -5.10
CA MET A 61 9.77 -1.01 -5.65
C MET A 61 9.05 -1.97 -4.69
N GLU A 62 9.44 -2.03 -3.41
CA GLU A 62 8.78 -2.87 -2.43
C GLU A 62 7.33 -2.44 -2.18
N ALA A 63 7.07 -1.12 -2.13
CA ALA A 63 5.71 -0.61 -2.04
C ALA A 63 4.83 -1.10 -3.19
N SER A 64 5.33 -1.04 -4.42
CA SER A 64 4.62 -1.50 -5.61
C SER A 64 4.27 -2.98 -5.55
N ILE A 65 5.18 -3.83 -5.04
CA ILE A 65 4.93 -5.28 -4.92
C ILE A 65 3.76 -5.53 -3.97
N GLU A 66 3.76 -4.91 -2.80
CA GLU A 66 2.71 -5.10 -1.79
C GLU A 66 1.36 -4.57 -2.27
N TYR A 67 1.34 -3.41 -2.94
CA TYR A 67 0.12 -2.90 -3.56
C TYR A 67 -0.38 -3.79 -4.70
N GLU A 68 0.51 -4.37 -5.50
CA GLU A 68 0.13 -5.31 -6.56
C GLU A 68 -0.52 -6.58 -5.97
N ILE A 69 -0.01 -7.09 -4.85
CA ILE A 69 -0.62 -8.22 -4.14
C ILE A 69 -2.00 -7.83 -3.61
N MET A 70 -2.12 -6.68 -2.94
CA MET A 70 -3.40 -6.14 -2.45
C MET A 70 -4.45 -6.06 -3.55
N LEU A 71 -4.10 -5.54 -4.72
CA LEU A 71 -4.99 -5.42 -5.88
C LEU A 71 -5.35 -6.76 -6.53
N LYS A 72 -4.50 -7.79 -6.41
CA LYS A 72 -4.81 -9.15 -6.86
C LYS A 72 -5.78 -9.86 -5.92
N LEU A 73 -5.60 -9.68 -4.61
CA LEU A 73 -6.44 -10.29 -3.57
C LEU A 73 -7.83 -9.65 -3.50
N ASN A 74 -7.90 -8.32 -3.62
CA ASN A 74 -9.15 -7.57 -3.63
C ASN A 74 -9.18 -6.61 -4.82
N PRO A 75 -9.47 -7.12 -6.03
CA PRO A 75 -9.52 -6.29 -7.22
C PRO A 75 -10.66 -5.27 -7.09
N PRO A 76 -10.43 -4.00 -7.48
CA PRO A 76 -11.50 -3.03 -7.55
C PRO A 76 -12.58 -3.52 -8.53
N ARG A 77 -13.82 -3.08 -8.32
CA ARG A 77 -14.91 -3.34 -9.27
C ARG A 77 -14.46 -2.89 -10.67
N LEU A 78 -14.69 -3.73 -11.67
CA LEU A 78 -14.49 -3.33 -13.07
C LEU A 78 -15.29 -2.06 -13.36
N ALA A 79 -14.65 -1.10 -14.03
CA ALA A 79 -15.31 0.13 -14.44
C ALA A 79 -16.53 -0.21 -15.33
N SER A 80 -17.69 0.33 -14.99
CA SER A 80 -18.86 0.23 -15.88
C SER A 80 -18.78 1.23 -17.02
N GLU A 81 -19.59 1.03 -18.07
CA GLU A 81 -19.65 1.97 -19.20
C GLU A 81 -19.97 3.40 -18.77
N ASP A 82 -20.80 3.57 -17.75
CA ASP A 82 -21.13 4.88 -17.17
C ASP A 82 -19.93 5.51 -16.44
N ASP A 83 -19.09 4.70 -15.78
CA ASP A 83 -17.86 5.18 -15.13
C ASP A 83 -16.89 5.70 -16.19
N LEU A 84 -16.78 4.99 -17.32
CA LEU A 84 -15.95 5.38 -18.45
C LEU A 84 -16.45 6.66 -19.12
N LYS A 85 -17.77 6.78 -19.36
CA LYS A 85 -18.37 8.02 -19.89
C LYS A 85 -18.15 9.21 -18.97
N LEU A 86 -18.21 9.00 -17.65
CA LEU A 86 -17.95 10.04 -16.67
C LEU A 86 -16.47 10.44 -16.68
N ALA A 87 -15.56 9.47 -16.72
CA ALA A 87 -14.13 9.70 -16.83
C ALA A 87 -13.77 10.47 -18.11
N ASP A 88 -14.29 10.07 -19.27
CA ASP A 88 -14.04 10.76 -20.55
C ASP A 88 -14.52 12.22 -20.56
N ARG A 89 -15.61 12.50 -19.82
CA ARG A 89 -16.19 13.84 -19.73
C ARG A 89 -15.42 14.76 -18.79
N TYR A 90 -14.96 14.23 -17.64
CA TYR A 90 -14.47 15.06 -16.53
C TYR A 90 -12.99 14.88 -16.19
N ALA A 91 -12.39 13.74 -16.53
CA ALA A 91 -10.96 13.59 -16.40
C ALA A 91 -10.28 14.33 -17.56
N PRO A 92 -9.27 15.19 -17.32
CA PRO A 92 -8.40 15.63 -18.39
C PRO A 92 -7.86 14.36 -19.09
N ARG A 93 -7.69 14.39 -20.41
CA ARG A 93 -7.03 13.30 -21.17
C ARG A 93 -5.60 13.13 -20.66
N LEU A 94 -5.45 12.44 -19.54
CA LEU A 94 -4.20 11.89 -19.08
C LEU A 94 -3.94 10.72 -20.01
N PHE A 95 -2.79 10.71 -20.70
CA PHE A 95 -2.34 9.61 -21.56
C PHE A 95 -1.96 8.39 -20.70
N VAL A 96 -2.85 7.96 -19.82
CA VAL A 96 -2.63 6.88 -18.89
C VAL A 96 -3.67 5.81 -19.22
N ASN A 97 -3.20 4.69 -19.74
CA ASN A 97 -4.05 3.56 -20.05
C ASN A 97 -4.52 2.94 -18.72
N PRO A 98 -5.82 2.68 -18.50
CA PRO A 98 -6.30 2.01 -17.30
C PRO A 98 -5.65 0.65 -17.02
N LYS A 99 -5.02 0.05 -18.04
CA LYS A 99 -4.28 -1.21 -17.96
C LYS A 99 -2.80 -1.03 -17.60
N GLU A 100 -2.26 0.19 -17.62
CA GLU A 100 -0.89 0.50 -17.23
C GLU A 100 -0.89 1.26 -15.90
N PHE A 101 -0.90 0.51 -14.81
CA PHE A 101 -0.52 1.06 -13.52
C PHE A 101 0.96 1.43 -13.60
N PHE A 102 1.29 2.71 -13.45
CA PHE A 102 2.68 3.13 -13.32
C PHE A 102 3.24 2.44 -12.07
N LYS A 103 4.14 1.46 -12.25
CA LYS A 103 4.93 0.95 -11.14
C LYS A 103 5.65 2.13 -10.51
N LEU A 104 5.51 2.32 -9.20
CA LEU A 104 6.30 3.30 -8.49
C LEU A 104 7.75 2.81 -8.58
N LYS A 105 8.58 3.55 -9.31
CA LYS A 105 10.00 3.24 -9.47
C LYS A 105 10.79 4.28 -8.71
N ASP A 106 11.82 3.84 -8.00
CA ASP A 106 12.80 4.74 -7.44
C ASP A 106 13.48 5.48 -8.59
N LEU A 107 13.48 6.81 -8.54
CA LEU A 107 14.24 7.64 -9.47
C LEU A 107 15.72 7.43 -9.11
N VAL A 108 16.48 6.85 -10.04
CA VAL A 108 17.95 6.74 -9.97
C VAL A 108 18.56 8.09 -10.28
#